data_AF-A0A644YGV0-F1
#
_entry.id   AF-A0A644YGV0-F1
#
_cell.length_a   1.000
_cell.length_b   1.000
_cell.length_c   1.000
_cell.angle_alpha   90.00
_cell.angle_beta   90.00
_cell.angle_gamma   90.00
#
_symmetry.space_group_name_H-M   'P 1'
#
loop_
_entity.id
_entity.type
_entity.pdbx_description
1 polymer ?
#
loop_
_entity_poly.entity_id
_entity_poly.type
_entity_poly.pdbx_seq_one_letter_code
_entity_poly.pdbx_strand_id
1 'polypeptide(L)'
;MTNSSGTVTRVYDEQNRVISKTVSGVGTSTYLYDVTAGIPANCTGEVTTDAKGNIATRVYDRAGRLYQIVSGRDVTTFSKSLPYSAQKEYN
;
A
#
# COMPACT_ATOMS: atom_id res chain seq x y z
N MET A 1 2.94 -17.80 31.69
CA MET A 1 2.47 -17.81 30.29
C MET A 1 2.64 -16.39 29.77
N THR A 2 3.69 -16.12 29.01
CA THR A 2 3.93 -14.78 28.45
C THR A 2 3.03 -14.63 27.24
N ASN A 3 1.81 -14.15 27.45
CA ASN A 3 0.95 -13.76 26.35
C ASN A 3 1.55 -12.47 25.78
N SER A 4 2.54 -12.57 24.89
CA SER A 4 3.00 -11.41 24.12
C SER A 4 1.93 -11.08 23.08
N SER A 5 0.82 -10.52 23.51
CA SER A 5 -0.10 -9.81 22.62
C SER A 5 0.69 -8.62 22.07
N GLY A 6 1.38 -8.82 20.95
CA GLY A 6 2.21 -7.79 20.34
C GLY A 6 1.38 -6.53 20.14
N THR A 7 1.81 -5.42 20.75
CA THR A 7 1.14 -4.13 20.59
C THR A 7 1.17 -3.72 19.13
N VAL A 8 0.03 -3.25 18.61
CA VAL A 8 -0.07 -2.67 17.26
C VAL A 8 -0.38 -1.18 17.39
N THR A 9 0.57 -0.35 16.97
CA THR A 9 0.43 1.11 16.94
C THR A 9 0.15 1.56 15.51
N ARG A 10 -0.79 2.49 15.33
CA ARG A 10 -1.10 3.10 14.03
C ARG A 10 -1.05 4.62 14.15
N VAL A 11 -0.47 5.26 13.14
CA VAL A 11 -0.49 6.72 12.97
C VAL A 11 -1.34 7.02 11.75
N TYR A 12 -2.17 8.06 11.85
CA TYR A 12 -3.12 8.44 10.81
C TYR A 12 -2.80 9.82 10.25
N ASP A 13 -3.15 10.06 8.99
CA ASP A 13 -3.20 11.40 8.39
C ASP A 13 -4.50 12.14 8.76
N GLU A 14 -4.64 13.36 8.27
CA GLU A 14 -5.81 14.22 8.49
C GLU A 14 -7.10 13.66 7.86
N GLN A 15 -6.98 12.74 6.89
CA GLN A 15 -8.12 12.04 6.28
C GLN A 15 -8.42 10.72 7.00
N ASN A 16 -7.80 10.47 8.16
CA ASN A 16 -7.95 9.25 8.95
C ASN A 16 -7.48 7.97 8.23
N ARG A 17 -6.49 8.08 7.34
CA ARG A 17 -5.82 6.96 6.66
C ARG A 17 -4.52 6.61 7.39
N VAL A 18 -4.14 5.33 7.41
CA VAL A 18 -2.96 4.85 8.16
C VAL A 18 -1.67 5.19 7.41
N ILE A 19 -0.82 6.05 7.96
CA ILE A 19 0.49 6.38 7.36
C ILE A 19 1.64 5.60 7.97
N SER A 20 1.44 5.01 9.16
CA SER A 20 2.42 4.13 9.81
C SER A 20 1.72 3.07 10.65
N LYS A 21 2.23 1.84 10.58
CA LYS A 21 1.78 0.70 11.36
C LYS A 21 2.98 -0.02 11.96
N THR A 22 3.08 -0.01 13.28
CA THR A 22 4.13 -0.74 14.02
C THR A 22 3.51 -1.93 14.72
N VAL A 23 4.07 -3.12 14.51
CA VAL A 23 3.70 -4.35 15.20
C VAL A 23 4.90 -4.79 16.04
N SER A 24 4.73 -4.84 17.36
CA SER A 24 5.80 -5.27 18.27
C SER A 24 6.31 -6.67 17.90
N GLY A 25 7.62 -6.80 17.71
CA GLY A 25 8.26 -8.05 17.30
C GLY A 25 8.28 -8.32 15.78
N VAL A 26 7.61 -7.50 14.96
CA VAL A 26 7.62 -7.61 13.49
C VAL A 26 8.27 -6.40 12.84
N GLY A 27 8.00 -5.19 13.34
CA GLY A 27 8.57 -3.93 12.85
C GLY A 27 7.51 -2.94 12.35
N THR A 28 7.96 -1.94 11.60
CA THR A 28 7.13 -0.80 11.16
C THR A 28 6.94 -0.81 9.65
N SER A 29 5.70 -0.67 9.19
CA SER A 29 5.37 -0.41 7.79
C SER A 29 4.83 1.00 7.63
N THR A 30 5.19 1.67 6.54
CA THR A 30 4.73 3.03 6.24
C THR A 30 3.95 3.05 4.93
N TYR A 31 3.04 4.01 4.83
CA TYR A 31 2.17 4.19 3.69
C TYR A 31 2.17 5.66 3.28
N LEU A 32 2.32 5.92 1.99
CA LEU A 32 2.21 7.24 1.39
C LEU A 32 1.07 7.18 0.36
N TYR A 33 0.13 8.10 0.48
CA TYR A 33 -1.05 8.17 -0.38
C TYR A 33 -0.97 9.36 -1.33
N ASP A 34 -1.85 9.37 -2.33
CA ASP A 34 -2.03 10.45 -3.31
C ASP A 34 -0.75 10.81 -4.08
N VAL A 35 0.12 9.82 -4.29
CA VAL A 35 1.36 10.00 -5.05
C VAL A 35 1.02 10.23 -6.51
N THR A 36 1.50 11.34 -7.08
CA THR A 36 1.33 11.67 -8.51
C THR A 36 2.66 11.72 -9.26
N ALA A 37 3.77 11.78 -8.54
CA ALA A 37 5.10 11.77 -9.12
C ALA A 37 5.44 10.38 -9.72
N GLY A 38 5.92 10.36 -10.96
CA GLY A 38 6.37 9.12 -11.62
C GLY A 38 5.27 8.17 -12.08
N ILE A 39 4.00 8.59 -12.04
CA ILE A 39 2.86 7.80 -12.54
C ILE A 39 2.13 8.53 -13.68
N PRO A 40 1.31 7.84 -14.50
CA PRO A 40 0.55 8.47 -15.57
C PRO A 40 -0.38 9.58 -15.09
N ALA A 41 -0.61 10.59 -15.95
CA ALA A 41 -1.54 11.68 -15.65
C ALA A 41 -2.96 11.16 -15.38
N ASN A 42 -3.66 11.79 -14.42
CA ASN A 42 -4.99 11.40 -13.94
C ASN A 42 -5.04 10.04 -13.21
N CYS A 43 -3.89 9.51 -12.78
CA CYS A 43 -3.81 8.39 -11.86
C CYS A 43 -3.42 8.88 -10.45
N THR A 44 -3.66 8.05 -9.44
CA THR A 44 -3.17 8.24 -8.07
C THR A 44 -2.34 7.04 -7.65
N GLY A 45 -1.37 7.26 -6.77
CA GLY A 45 -0.45 6.23 -6.29
C GLY A 45 -0.53 6.05 -4.79
N GLU A 46 -0.31 4.81 -4.35
CA GLU A 46 -0.02 4.45 -2.97
C GLU A 46 1.34 3.77 -2.93
N VAL A 47 2.24 4.23 -2.05
CA VAL A 47 3.53 3.59 -1.79
C VAL A 47 3.48 2.95 -0.42
N THR A 48 3.79 1.65 -0.36
CA THR A 48 3.98 0.91 0.89
C THR A 48 5.45 0.59 1.05
N THR A 49 5.99 0.85 2.24
CA THR A 49 7.30 0.33 2.66
C THR A 49 7.08 -0.65 3.80
N ASP A 50 7.53 -1.89 3.65
CA ASP A 50 7.41 -2.91 4.70
C ASP A 50 8.51 -2.76 5.77
N ALA A 51 8.40 -3.55 6.85
CA ALA A 51 9.36 -3.53 7.95
C ALA A 51 10.78 -3.99 7.56
N LYS A 52 10.95 -4.61 6.41
CA LYS A 52 12.23 -5.05 5.85
C LYS A 52 12.80 -4.03 4.85
N GLY A 53 12.08 -2.93 4.59
CA GLY A 53 12.47 -1.90 3.63
C GLY A 53 12.08 -2.21 2.19
N ASN A 54 11.29 -3.25 1.92
CA ASN A 54 10.77 -3.50 0.58
C ASN A 54 9.70 -2.46 0.25
N ILE A 55 9.77 -1.91 -0.96
CA ILE A 55 8.87 -0.88 -1.45
C ILE A 55 7.96 -1.46 -2.54
N ALA A 56 6.67 -1.24 -2.39
CA ALA A 56 5.66 -1.54 -3.39
C ALA A 56 4.84 -0.28 -3.70
N THR A 57 4.62 -0.01 -4.99
CA THR A 57 3.78 1.09 -5.47
C THR A 57 2.56 0.53 -6.17
N ARG A 58 1.37 0.98 -5.77
CA ARG A 58 0.10 0.67 -6.41
C ARG A 58 -0.39 1.92 -7.13
N VAL A 59 -0.74 1.80 -8.40
CA VAL A 59 -1.26 2.89 -9.22
C VAL A 59 -2.71 2.62 -9.52
N TYR A 60 -3.55 3.62 -9.29
CA TYR A 60 -4.99 3.60 -9.51
C TYR A 60 -5.37 4.55 -10.64
N ASP A 61 -6.27 4.12 -11.50
CA ASP A 61 -6.83 4.98 -12.55
C ASP A 61 -7.77 6.06 -11.96
N ARG A 62 -8.24 6.99 -12.80
CA ARG A 62 -9.16 8.07 -12.40
C ARG A 62 -10.44 7.58 -11.71
N ALA A 63 -10.85 6.33 -11.97
CA ALA A 63 -12.04 5.73 -11.36
C ALA A 63 -11.72 4.99 -10.04
N GLY A 64 -10.47 5.07 -9.54
CA GLY A 64 -10.02 4.40 -8.32
C GLY A 64 -9.80 2.90 -8.50
N ARG A 65 -9.65 2.41 -9.74
CA ARG A 65 -9.42 0.98 -10.01
C ARG A 65 -7.93 0.71 -10.10
N LEU A 66 -7.50 -0.45 -9.61
CA LEU A 66 -6.09 -0.82 -9.66
C LEU A 66 -5.66 -1.00 -11.11
N TYR A 67 -4.67 -0.22 -11.52
CA TYR A 67 -4.11 -0.19 -12.86
C TYR A 67 -2.75 -0.90 -12.93
N GLN A 68 -1.90 -0.69 -11.92
CA GLN A 68 -0.54 -1.25 -11.92
C GLN A 68 -0.04 -1.49 -10.49
N ILE A 69 0.77 -2.54 -10.31
CA ILE A 69 1.59 -2.75 -9.12
C ILE A 69 3.05 -2.82 -9.54
N VAL A 70 3.90 -2.09 -8.85
CA VAL A 70 5.37 -2.14 -8.99
C VAL A 70 5.95 -2.59 -7.66
N SER A 71 6.71 -3.69 -7.66
CA SER A 71 7.38 -4.22 -6.46
C SER A 71 8.82 -4.55 -6.82
N GLY A 72 9.76 -3.67 -6.46
CA GLY A 72 11.14 -3.77 -6.90
C GLY A 72 11.27 -3.71 -8.43
N ARG A 73 11.67 -4.82 -9.06
CA ARG A 73 11.78 -4.93 -10.53
C ARG A 73 10.53 -5.51 -11.19
N ASP A 74 9.60 -6.04 -10.39
CA ASP A 74 8.40 -6.68 -10.89
C ASP A 74 7.33 -5.63 -11.16
N VAL A 75 6.78 -5.65 -12.37
CA VAL A 75 5.70 -4.75 -12.80
C VAL A 75 4.54 -5.59 -13.29
N THR A 76 3.41 -5.47 -12.60
CA THR A 76 2.14 -6.11 -12.99
C THR A 76 1.17 -5.03 -13.44
N THR A 77 0.75 -5.06 -14.71
CA THR A 77 -0.19 -4.09 -15.29
C THR A 77 -1.49 -4.79 -15.64
N PHE A 78 -2.62 -4.19 -15.26
CA PHE A 78 -3.95 -4.74 -15.51
C PHE A 78 -4.55 -4.08 -16.75
N SER A 79 -4.72 -4.86 -17.83
CA SER A 79 -5.29 -4.39 -19.10
C SER A 79 -6.77 -3.98 -18.99
N LYS A 80 -7.48 -4.53 -18.01
CA LYS A 80 -8.79 -4.07 -17.55
C LYS A 80 -8.66 -3.81 -16.06
N SER A 81 -8.79 -2.55 -15.66
CA SER A 81 -8.57 -2.18 -14.27
C SER A 81 -9.57 -2.86 -13.35
N LEU A 82 -9.04 -3.42 -12.28
CA LEU A 82 -9.76 -4.34 -11.41
C LEU A 82 -10.54 -3.55 -10.35
N PRO A 83 -11.85 -3.82 -10.18
CA PRO A 83 -12.60 -3.28 -9.04
C PRO A 83 -12.00 -3.82 -7.74
N TYR A 84 -12.20 -3.09 -6.64
CA TYR A 84 -11.63 -3.42 -5.32
C TYR A 84 -11.87 -4.88 -4.88
N SER A 85 -12.99 -5.50 -5.29
CA SER A 85 -13.31 -6.89 -5.00
C SER A 85 -12.30 -7.90 -5.58
N ALA A 86 -11.68 -7.62 -6.73
CA ALA A 86 -10.69 -8.50 -7.36
C ALA A 86 -9.26 -8.29 -6.81
N GLN A 87 -9.03 -7.26 -6.00
CA GLN A 87 -7.73 -7.01 -5.36
C GLN A 87 -7.46 -7.95 -4.17
N LYS A 88 -8.50 -8.61 -3.64
CA LYS A 88 -8.40 -9.53 -2.48
C LYS A 88 -7.91 -10.93 -2.82
N GLU A 89 -7.86 -11.32 -4.10
CA GLU A 89 -7.40 -12.66 -4.53
C GLU A 89 -5.88 -12.74 -4.75
N TYR A 90 -5.15 -11.64 -4.58
CA TYR A 90 -3.71 -11.55 -4.77
C TYR A 90 -2.88 -11.54 -3.46
N ASN A 91 -3.50 -11.85 -2.31
CA ASN A 91 -2.80 -11.97 -1.02
C ASN A 91 -2.87 -13.39 -0.46
#